data_AF-A0A7C4VG40-F1
#
_entry.id   AF-A0A7C4VG40-F1
#
_cell.length_a   1.000
_cell.length_b   1.000
_cell.length_c   1.000
_cell.angle_alpha   90.00
_cell.angle_beta   90.00
_cell.angle_gamma   90.00
#
_symmetry.space_group_name_H-M   'P 1'
#
loop_
_entity.id
_entity.type
_entity.pdbx_description
1 polymer ?
#
loop_
_entity_poly.entity_id
_entity_poly.type
_entity_poly.pdbx_seq_one_letter_code
_entity_poly.pdbx_strand_id
1 'polypeptide(L)'
;MSFYWFNVSRYSNVITIPKDSKKVKFPVDQQFVFGFIDRNHSPEYVVNDFYLVWRHLVPGGIVAFHDIVPGPPENVGCLMNQI
;
A
#
# COMPACT_ATOMS: atom_id res chain seq x y z
N MET A 1 11.95 -1.40 -14.41
CA MET A 1 11.79 -0.06 -13.79
C MET A 1 10.30 0.28 -13.82
N SER A 2 9.68 0.63 -12.69
CA SER A 2 8.23 0.90 -12.62
C SER A 2 7.91 2.30 -13.18
N PHE A 3 6.83 2.41 -13.97
CA PHE A 3 6.36 3.68 -14.57
C PHE A 3 6.15 4.81 -13.54
N TYR A 4 5.78 4.45 -12.31
CA TYR A 4 5.58 5.40 -11.22
C TYR A 4 6.86 6.15 -10.84
N TRP A 5 8.00 5.44 -10.80
CA TRP A 5 9.29 6.04 -10.45
C TRP A 5 9.66 7.14 -11.45
N PHE A 6 9.48 6.88 -12.75
CA PHE A 6 9.81 7.84 -13.80
C PHE A 6 9.05 9.16 -13.63
N ASN A 7 7.74 9.08 -13.39
CA ASN A 7 6.87 10.25 -13.28
C ASN A 7 7.18 11.15 -12.08
N VAL A 8 7.73 10.58 -11.00
CA VAL A 8 7.99 11.32 -9.75
C VAL A 8 9.47 11.58 -9.48
N SER A 9 10.38 11.00 -10.27
CA SER A 9 11.83 11.08 -10.07
C SER A 9 12.42 12.49 -10.02
N ARG A 10 11.71 13.48 -10.58
CA ARG A 10 12.11 14.90 -10.58
C ARG A 10 11.75 15.66 -9.30
N TYR A 11 10.95 15.10 -8.42
CA TYR A 11 10.52 15.76 -7.18
C TYR A 11 11.42 15.32 -6.03
N SER A 12 12.13 16.27 -5.41
CA SER A 12 13.05 15.99 -4.30
C SER A 12 12.36 15.60 -3.00
N ASN A 13 11.07 15.90 -2.87
CA ASN A 13 10.22 15.57 -1.72
C ASN A 13 9.44 14.24 -1.91
N VAL A 14 9.67 13.51 -3.00
CA VAL A 14 9.02 12.22 -3.26
C VAL A 14 10.08 11.14 -3.37
N ILE A 15 10.03 10.16 -2.47
CA ILE A 15 10.94 9.03 -2.47
C ILE A 15 10.18 7.81 -2.96
N THR A 16 10.69 7.17 -4.02
CA THR A 16 10.16 5.89 -4.48
C THR A 16 11.08 4.76 -4.03
N ILE A 17 10.50 3.75 -3.39
CA ILE A 17 11.22 2.55 -2.96
C ILE A 17 10.84 1.40 -3.93
N PRO A 18 11.70 1.06 -4.92
CA PRO A 18 11.40 0.02 -5.91
C PRO A 18 11.62 -1.38 -5.32
N LYS A 19 10.75 -1.78 -4.38
CA LYS A 19 10.85 -3.06 -3.66
C LYS A 19 9.45 -3.65 -3.44
N ASP A 20 9.40 -4.97 -3.39
CA ASP A 20 8.25 -5.72 -2.87
C ASP A 20 7.95 -5.29 -1.42
N SER A 21 6.70 -4.90 -1.14
CA SER A 21 6.26 -4.40 0.15
C SER A 21 6.42 -5.41 1.28
N LYS A 22 6.35 -6.73 0.99
CA LYS A 22 6.63 -7.79 1.97
C LYS A 22 8.09 -7.79 2.43
N LYS A 23 8.99 -7.13 1.69
CA LYS A 23 10.42 -7.03 1.98
C LYS A 23 10.83 -5.63 2.42
N VAL A 24 9.94 -4.63 2.33
CA VAL A 24 10.21 -3.27 2.81
C VAL A 24 10.23 -3.27 4.34
N LYS A 25 11.15 -2.48 4.89
CA LYS A 25 11.20 -2.16 6.31
C LYS A 25 11.48 -0.67 6.41
N PHE A 26 10.72 0.02 7.25
CA PHE A 26 11.01 1.40 7.60
C PHE A 26 11.85 1.45 8.88
N PRO A 27 12.70 2.48 9.06
CA PRO A 27 13.32 2.78 10.35
C PRO A 27 12.28 2.86 11.46
N VAL A 28 12.65 2.43 12.67
CA VAL A 28 11.72 2.35 13.82
C VAL A 28 11.19 3.73 14.24
N ASP A 29 12.01 4.77 14.05
CA ASP A 29 11.71 6.17 14.33
C ASP A 29 10.96 6.87 13.19
N GLN A 30 10.84 6.23 12.02
CA GLN A 30 10.06 6.79 10.92
C GLN A 30 8.57 6.69 11.23
N GLN A 31 7.90 7.84 11.16
CA GLN A 31 6.47 7.96 11.45
C GLN A 31 5.69 8.44 10.23
N PHE A 32 4.43 8.01 10.16
CA PHE A 32 3.48 8.39 9.12
C PHE A 32 2.25 9.04 9.75
N VAL A 33 1.81 10.14 9.14
CA VAL A 33 0.52 10.76 9.43
C VAL A 33 -0.61 10.17 8.58
N PHE A 34 -0.23 9.57 7.44
CA PHE A 34 -1.15 9.02 6.47
C PHE A 34 -0.51 7.85 5.70
N GLY A 35 -1.29 6.82 5.41
CA GLY A 35 -0.92 5.75 4.48
C GLY A 35 -2.07 5.35 3.55
N PHE A 36 -1.73 5.03 2.31
CA PHE A 36 -2.69 4.65 1.26
C PHE A 36 -2.25 3.34 0.59
N ILE A 37 -3.13 2.34 0.58
CA ILE A 37 -2.86 0.99 0.08
C ILE A 37 -3.75 0.71 -1.14
N ASP A 38 -3.13 0.50 -2.31
CA ASP A 38 -3.83 0.56 -3.62
C ASP A 38 -3.26 -0.41 -4.70
N ARG A 39 -2.35 -1.31 -4.36
CA ARG A 39 -1.61 -2.09 -5.39
C ARG A 39 -2.05 -3.53 -5.53
N ASN A 40 -1.80 -4.35 -4.51
CA ASN A 40 -1.97 -5.79 -4.60
C ASN A 40 -3.21 -6.20 -3.80
N HIS A 41 -4.20 -6.79 -4.46
CA HIS A 41 -5.49 -7.17 -3.88
C HIS A 41 -5.52 -8.58 -3.30
N SER A 42 -4.41 -9.32 -3.34
CA SER A 42 -4.33 -10.59 -2.62
C SER A 42 -4.40 -10.34 -1.09
N PRO A 43 -5.20 -11.11 -0.32
CA PRO A 43 -5.41 -10.86 1.11
C PRO A 43 -4.10 -10.79 1.90
N GLU A 44 -3.13 -11.63 1.56
CA GLU A 44 -1.82 -11.68 2.19
C GLU A 44 -0.99 -10.39 2.01
N TYR A 45 -1.11 -9.70 0.86
CA TYR A 45 -0.44 -8.43 0.65
C TYR A 45 -1.20 -7.28 1.30
N VAL A 46 -2.53 -7.26 1.23
CA VAL A 46 -3.35 -6.24 1.91
C VAL A 46 -3.06 -6.22 3.41
N VAL A 47 -3.03 -7.40 4.05
CA VAL A 47 -2.72 -7.53 5.47
C VAL A 47 -1.28 -7.13 5.77
N ASN A 48 -0.32 -7.55 4.95
CA ASN A 48 1.08 -7.14 5.10
C ASN A 48 1.23 -5.61 5.04
N ASP A 49 0.65 -4.98 4.02
CA ASP A 49 0.79 -3.55 3.75
C ASP A 49 0.10 -2.72 4.82
N PHE A 50 -1.06 -3.17 5.32
CA PHE A 50 -1.70 -2.58 6.50
C PHE A 50 -0.77 -2.56 7.70
N TYR A 51 -0.17 -3.71 8.07
CA TYR A 51 0.72 -3.76 9.22
C TYR A 51 2.06 -3.03 8.99
N LEU A 52 2.52 -2.92 7.75
CA LEU A 52 3.69 -2.14 7.40
C LEU A 52 3.45 -0.64 7.64
N VAL A 53 2.25 -0.13 7.34
CA VAL A 53 1.87 1.27 7.61
C VAL A 53 1.52 1.46 9.09
N TRP A 54 0.66 0.60 9.63
CA TRP A 54 0.06 0.74 10.96
C TRP A 54 1.11 0.84 12.07
N ARG A 55 2.19 0.07 12.00
CA ARG A 55 3.29 0.09 12.99
C ARG A 55 4.02 1.43 13.07
N HIS A 56 3.92 2.25 12.05
CA HIS A 56 4.58 3.54 11.94
C HIS A 56 3.59 4.70 12.00
N LEU A 57 2.29 4.43 12.17
CA LEU A 57 1.25 5.45 12.17
C LEU A 57 1.24 6.20 13.52
N VAL A 58 1.22 7.53 13.48
CA VAL A 58 1.05 8.35 14.69
C VAL A 58 -0.37 8.22 15.26
N PRO A 59 -0.59 8.47 16.57
CA PRO A 59 -1.93 8.59 17.12
C PRO A 59 -2.76 9.64 16.35
N GLY A 60 -3.96 9.24 15.89
CA GLY A 60 -4.82 10.09 15.06
C GLY A 60 -4.47 10.12 13.56
N GLY A 61 -3.41 9.42 13.15
CA GLY A 61 -3.11 9.21 11.74
C GLY A 61 -4.16 8.33 11.04
N ILE A 62 -4.17 8.37 9.71
CA ILE A 62 -5.17 7.69 8.88
C ILE A 62 -4.51 6.66 7.97
N VAL A 63 -5.11 5.47 7.88
CA VAL A 63 -4.82 4.49 6.84
C VAL A 63 -6.06 4.31 5.97
N ALA A 64 -5.88 4.42 4.65
CA ALA A 64 -6.94 4.28 3.67
C ALA A 64 -6.60 3.18 2.67
N PHE A 65 -7.65 2.52 2.18
CA PHE A 65 -7.55 1.41 1.24
C PHE A 65 -8.34 1.75 -0.01
N HIS A 66 -7.81 1.37 -1.17
CA HIS A 66 -8.56 1.37 -2.41
C HIS A 66 -9.25 0.02 -2.65
N ASP A 67 -10.31 0.01 -3.45
CA ASP A 67 -11.03 -1.20 -3.90
C ASP A 67 -11.55 -2.15 -2.80
N ILE A 68 -11.85 -1.64 -1.60
CA ILE A 68 -12.63 -2.43 -0.63
C ILE A 68 -14.09 -2.44 -1.07
N VAL A 69 -14.53 -3.56 -1.64
CA VAL A 69 -15.91 -3.80 -2.03
C VAL A 69 -16.57 -4.71 -0.99
N PRO A 70 -17.52 -4.20 -0.19
CA PRO A 70 -18.28 -5.05 0.71
C PRO A 70 -19.27 -5.88 -0.11
N GLY A 71 -19.30 -7.19 0.12
CA GLY A 71 -20.24 -8.07 -0.55
C GLY A 71 -19.71 -9.48 -0.70
N PRO A 72 -20.55 -10.41 -1.14
CA PRO A 72 -20.13 -11.78 -1.35
C PRO A 72 -19.22 -11.84 -2.61
N PRO A 73 -18.20 -12.74 -2.62
CA PRO A 73 -17.10 -12.71 -3.60
C PRO A 73 -17.54 -12.75 -5.07
N GLU A 74 -18.68 -13.38 -5.35
CA GLU A 74 -19.29 -13.49 -6.67
C GLU A 74 -19.65 -12.14 -7.31
N ASN A 75 -19.80 -11.08 -6.51
CA ASN A 75 -20.16 -9.74 -6.97
C ASN A 75 -18.96 -8.79 -7.07
N VAL A 76 -17.74 -9.30 -6.85
CA VAL A 76 -16.52 -8.49 -6.77
C VAL A 76 -15.62 -8.81 -7.96
N GLY A 77 -15.78 -8.05 -9.05
CA GLY A 77 -15.14 -8.32 -10.36
C GLY A 77 -13.61 -8.40 -10.38
N CYS A 78 -12.91 -7.91 -9.34
CA CYS A 78 -11.44 -7.96 -9.26
C CYS A 78 -10.87 -9.33 -8.84
N LEU A 79 -11.66 -10.23 -8.22
CA LEU A 79 -11.18 -11.55 -7.80
C LEU A 79 -11.28 -12.63 -8.89
N MET A 80 -12.07 -12.39 -9.95
CA MET A 80 -12.41 -13.41 -10.95
C MET A 80 -11.52 -13.41 -12.21
N ASN A 81 -10.68 -12.39 -12.42
CA ASN A 81 -9.95 -12.19 -13.69
C ASN A 81 -8.41 -12.14 -13.57
N GLN A 82 -7.83 -12.74 -12.52
CA GLN A 82 -6.36 -12.79 -12.35
C GLN A 82 -5.78 -14.22 -12.27
N ILE A 83 -6.45 -15.20 -12.88
CA ILE A 83 -5.89 -16.55 -13.10
C ILE A 83 -5.56 -16.71 -14.58
#